data_AF-A0A7V0JRJ2-F1
#
_entry.id   AF-A0A7V0JRJ2-F1
#
_cell.length_a   1.000
_cell.length_b   1.000
_cell.length_c   1.000
_cell.angle_alpha   90.00
_cell.angle_beta   90.00
_cell.angle_gamma   90.00
#
_symmetry.space_group_name_H-M   'P 1'
#
loop_
_entity.id
_entity.type
_entity.pdbx_description
1 polymer ?
#
loop_
_entity_poly.entity_id
_entity_poly.type
_entity_poly.pdbx_seq_one_letter_code
_entity_poly.pdbx_strand_id
1 'polypeptide(L)'
;PAGLILLITFTTYCLALYRHSREKPYTLQVEFDKSLNRKSSFWLDLVLVIAGLVGLVIGSKSLVWGAENIAVYLGIPELIVGLILTAIGTSLPELATTVAAARKGQTDLILGNVIGSNLSNLCAVLGVTACITPIDINPDLLHRDFPVMVAFSLVLLPVMRIGMKVTRWEGAALLLSYIVYVISLAVF
;
A
#
# COMPACT_ATOMS: atom_id res chain seq x y z
N PRO A 1 21.23 -14.80 -3.06
CA PRO A 1 21.01 -15.34 -1.68
C PRO A 1 20.00 -14.50 -0.86
N ALA A 2 20.10 -13.16 -0.89
CA ALA A 2 19.18 -12.28 -0.13
C ALA A 2 17.71 -12.38 -0.59
N GLY A 3 17.45 -12.48 -1.91
CA GLY A 3 16.08 -12.63 -2.43
C GLY A 3 15.35 -13.88 -1.92
N LEU A 4 16.05 -15.02 -1.84
CA LEU A 4 15.49 -16.26 -1.29
C LEU A 4 15.11 -16.12 0.18
N ILE A 5 15.91 -15.40 0.97
CA ILE A 5 15.61 -15.14 2.38
C ILE A 5 14.32 -14.33 2.50
N LEU A 6 14.17 -13.26 1.69
CA LEU A 6 12.95 -12.45 1.68
C LEU A 6 11.71 -13.25 1.31
N LEU A 7 11.81 -14.13 0.31
CA LEU A 7 10.69 -14.98 -0.12
C LEU A 7 10.31 -16.05 0.93
N ILE A 8 11.31 -16.65 1.60
CA ILE A 8 11.06 -17.60 2.69
C ILE A 8 10.40 -16.87 3.87
N THR A 9 10.89 -15.68 4.23
CA THR A 9 10.29 -14.85 5.28
C THR A 9 8.85 -14.46 4.93
N PHE A 10 8.58 -14.05 3.70
CA PHE A 10 7.22 -13.74 3.24
C PHE A 10 6.29 -14.96 3.35
N THR A 11 6.75 -16.10 2.86
CA THR A 11 5.96 -17.34 2.86
C THR A 11 5.67 -17.82 4.28
N THR A 12 6.67 -17.80 5.17
CA THR A 12 6.50 -18.18 6.58
C THR A 12 5.58 -17.20 7.31
N TYR A 13 5.69 -15.90 7.05
CA TYR A 13 4.77 -14.89 7.58
C TYR A 13 3.32 -15.14 7.13
N CYS A 14 3.07 -15.36 5.83
CA CYS A 14 1.74 -15.68 5.33
C CYS A 14 1.15 -16.94 5.98
N LEU A 15 1.96 -17.99 6.16
CA LEU A 15 1.54 -19.22 6.83
C LEU A 15 1.24 -19.00 8.31
N ALA A 16 2.06 -18.22 9.02
CA ALA A 16 1.82 -17.87 10.41
C ALA A 16 0.54 -17.06 10.58
N LEU A 17 0.32 -16.06 9.70
CA LEU A 17 -0.88 -15.24 9.68
C LEU A 17 -2.13 -16.07 9.39
N TYR A 18 -2.06 -16.99 8.42
CA TYR A 18 -3.15 -17.91 8.10
C TYR A 18 -3.51 -18.80 9.29
N ARG A 19 -2.51 -19.29 10.04
CA ARG A 19 -2.73 -20.08 11.26
C ARG A 19 -3.37 -19.25 12.38
N HIS A 20 -2.91 -18.01 12.56
CA HIS A 20 -3.41 -17.12 13.61
C HIS A 20 -4.83 -16.58 13.31
N SER A 21 -5.15 -16.35 12.03
CA SER A 21 -6.45 -15.81 11.60
C SER A 21 -7.63 -16.79 11.75
N ARG A 22 -7.38 -18.05 12.18
CA ARG A 22 -8.46 -18.98 12.57
C ARG A 22 -9.19 -18.53 13.85
N GLU A 23 -8.59 -17.65 14.65
CA GLU A 23 -9.23 -16.99 15.78
C GLU A 23 -9.67 -15.58 15.34
N LYS A 24 -10.83 -15.47 14.69
CA LYS A 24 -11.33 -14.16 14.22
C LYS A 24 -11.79 -13.30 15.41
N PRO A 25 -11.46 -11.99 15.44
CA PRO A 25 -12.08 -11.06 16.39
C PRO A 25 -13.60 -11.01 16.18
N TYR A 26 -14.37 -11.10 17.27
CA TYR A 26 -15.84 -11.13 17.29
C TYR A 26 -16.49 -9.99 16.46
N THR A 27 -15.90 -8.80 16.45
CA THR A 27 -16.37 -7.63 15.68
C THR A 27 -16.29 -7.79 14.16
N LEU A 28 -15.21 -8.39 13.65
CA LEU A 28 -15.05 -8.68 12.22
C LEU A 28 -16.04 -9.73 11.73
N GLN A 29 -16.38 -10.71 12.59
CA GLN A 29 -17.40 -11.72 12.29
C GLN A 29 -18.79 -11.10 12.13
N VAL A 30 -19.22 -10.19 13.02
CA VAL A 30 -20.56 -9.58 12.94
C VAL A 30 -20.73 -8.71 11.68
N GLU A 31 -19.70 -7.99 11.24
CA GLU A 31 -19.76 -7.18 10.01
C GLU A 31 -19.71 -8.05 8.73
N PHE A 32 -18.92 -9.13 8.74
CA PHE A 32 -18.95 -10.15 7.69
C PHE A 32 -20.29 -10.87 7.63
N ASP A 33 -20.87 -11.27 8.76
CA ASP A 33 -22.16 -11.97 8.80
C ASP A 33 -23.29 -11.06 8.32
N LYS A 34 -23.25 -9.76 8.63
CA LYS A 34 -24.24 -8.79 8.12
C LYS A 34 -24.15 -8.58 6.61
N SER A 35 -22.95 -8.73 6.02
CA SER A 35 -22.74 -8.68 4.57
C SER A 35 -23.07 -10.01 3.88
N LEU A 36 -22.82 -11.15 4.53
CA LEU A 36 -23.19 -12.49 4.07
C LEU A 36 -24.70 -12.78 4.16
N ASN A 37 -25.41 -12.12 5.08
CA ASN A 37 -26.87 -12.27 5.22
C ASN A 37 -27.66 -11.55 4.11
N ARG A 38 -26.97 -10.85 3.20
CA ARG A 38 -27.57 -10.40 1.93
C ARG A 38 -27.70 -11.64 1.04
N LYS A 39 -28.92 -12.05 0.69
CA LYS A 39 -29.16 -13.04 -0.38
C LYS A 39 -28.62 -12.51 -1.71
N SER A 40 -27.32 -12.66 -1.91
CA SER A 40 -26.63 -12.34 -3.16
C SER A 40 -26.35 -13.65 -3.89
N SER A 41 -26.53 -13.66 -5.21
CA SER A 41 -26.09 -14.78 -6.03
C SER A 41 -24.56 -14.77 -6.05
N PHE A 42 -23.91 -15.89 -5.76
CA PHE A 42 -22.45 -16.04 -5.83
C PHE A 42 -21.88 -15.48 -7.14
N TRP A 43 -22.58 -15.72 -8.25
CA TRP A 43 -22.19 -15.22 -9.58
C TRP A 43 -22.24 -13.70 -9.67
N LEU A 44 -23.20 -13.05 -9.00
CA LEU A 44 -23.29 -11.60 -8.97
C LEU A 44 -22.14 -11.00 -8.18
N ASP A 45 -21.79 -11.57 -7.02
CA ASP A 45 -20.64 -11.13 -6.22
C ASP A 45 -19.34 -11.29 -6.99
N LEU A 46 -19.15 -12.43 -7.68
CA LEU A 46 -17.98 -12.68 -8.50
C LEU A 46 -17.86 -11.65 -9.63
N VAL A 47 -18.96 -11.37 -10.33
CA VAL A 47 -18.99 -10.35 -11.39
C VAL A 47 -18.69 -8.96 -10.82
N LEU A 48 -19.24 -8.59 -9.67
CA LEU A 48 -18.98 -7.30 -9.02
C LEU A 48 -17.52 -7.16 -8.58
N VAL A 49 -16.90 -8.22 -8.05
CA VAL A 49 -15.47 -8.23 -7.68
C VAL A 49 -14.59 -8.05 -8.91
N ILE A 50 -14.84 -8.80 -9.98
CA ILE A 50 -14.06 -8.70 -11.23
C ILE A 50 -14.24 -7.30 -11.85
N ALA A 51 -15.48 -6.82 -11.95
CA ALA A 51 -15.78 -5.50 -12.49
C ALA A 51 -15.12 -4.39 -11.66
N GLY A 52 -15.14 -4.51 -10.33
CA GLY A 52 -14.46 -3.59 -9.41
C GLY A 52 -12.95 -3.58 -9.60
N LEU A 53 -12.32 -4.76 -9.69
CA LEU A 53 -10.88 -4.89 -9.95
C LEU A 53 -10.48 -4.29 -11.30
N VAL A 54 -11.21 -4.61 -12.37
CA VAL A 54 -10.95 -4.06 -13.70
C VAL A 54 -11.13 -2.54 -13.70
N GLY A 55 -12.22 -2.03 -13.13
CA GLY A 55 -12.47 -0.60 -13.01
C GLY A 55 -11.37 0.12 -12.22
N LEU A 56 -10.88 -0.50 -11.14
CA LEU A 56 -9.78 0.04 -10.34
C LEU A 56 -8.47 0.12 -11.13
N VAL A 57 -8.12 -0.92 -11.87
CA VAL A 57 -6.91 -0.97 -12.71
C VAL A 57 -6.98 0.04 -13.84
N ILE A 58 -8.10 0.11 -14.56
CA ILE A 58 -8.30 1.06 -15.66
C ILE A 58 -8.27 2.49 -15.12
N GLY A 59 -8.94 2.75 -14.01
CA GLY A 59 -8.98 4.06 -13.37
C GLY A 59 -7.59 4.53 -12.94
N SER A 60 -6.81 3.66 -12.29
CA SER A 60 -5.43 3.97 -11.91
C SER A 60 -4.55 4.30 -13.13
N LYS A 61 -4.57 3.44 -14.16
CA LYS A 61 -3.78 3.66 -15.39
C LYS A 61 -4.16 4.96 -16.11
N SER A 62 -5.45 5.27 -16.18
CA SER A 62 -5.94 6.49 -16.83
C SER A 62 -5.50 7.74 -16.08
N LEU A 63 -5.49 7.70 -14.74
CA LEU A 63 -5.03 8.82 -13.91
C LEU A 63 -3.53 9.06 -14.05
N VAL A 64 -2.73 7.98 -14.05
CA VAL A 64 -1.27 8.06 -14.25
C VAL A 64 -0.96 8.63 -15.63
N TRP A 65 -1.61 8.13 -16.68
CA TRP A 65 -1.42 8.61 -18.05
C TRP A 65 -1.81 10.09 -18.22
N GLY A 66 -2.92 10.51 -17.60
CA GLY A 66 -3.32 11.92 -17.60
C GLY A 66 -2.31 12.82 -16.88
N ALA A 67 -1.82 12.39 -15.72
CA ALA A 67 -0.84 13.13 -14.95
C ALA A 67 0.54 13.19 -15.63
N GLU A 68 0.94 12.12 -16.31
CA GLU A 68 2.14 12.07 -17.16
C GLU A 68 2.08 13.10 -18.29
N ASN A 69 0.98 13.16 -19.03
CA ASN A 69 0.81 14.14 -20.11
C ASN A 69 0.88 15.59 -19.60
N ILE A 70 0.30 15.87 -18.43
CA ILE A 70 0.38 17.19 -17.79
C ILE A 70 1.83 17.49 -17.39
N ALA A 71 2.54 16.54 -16.79
CA ALA A 71 3.92 16.73 -16.35
C ALA A 71 4.88 17.00 -17.53
N VAL A 72 4.72 16.27 -18.63
CA VAL A 72 5.48 16.49 -19.88
C VAL A 72 5.17 17.87 -20.47
N TYR A 73 3.89 18.28 -20.49
CA TYR A 73 3.51 19.62 -20.95
C TYR A 73 4.14 20.74 -20.10
N LEU A 74 4.32 20.51 -18.80
CA LEU A 74 4.97 21.43 -17.87
C LEU A 74 6.52 21.40 -17.96
N GLY A 75 7.09 20.60 -18.85
CA GLY A 75 8.55 20.50 -19.03
C GLY A 75 9.27 19.70 -17.95
N ILE A 76 8.55 18.87 -17.18
CA ILE A 76 9.16 18.01 -16.18
C ILE A 76 9.92 16.87 -16.89
N PRO A 77 11.17 16.57 -16.51
CA PRO A 77 11.95 15.50 -17.13
C PRO A 77 11.24 14.14 -17.09
N GLU A 78 11.23 13.42 -18.23
CA GLU A 78 10.60 12.10 -18.37
C GLU A 78 11.10 11.09 -17.33
N LEU A 79 12.36 11.19 -16.89
CA LEU A 79 12.91 10.35 -15.84
C LEU A 79 12.17 10.53 -14.50
N ILE A 80 11.90 11.78 -14.11
CA ILE A 80 11.21 12.13 -12.85
C ILE A 80 9.74 11.71 -12.95
N VAL A 81 9.12 11.94 -14.10
CA VAL A 81 7.78 11.48 -14.43
C VAL A 81 7.70 9.96 -14.28
N GLY A 82 8.57 9.24 -14.98
CA GLY A 82 8.62 7.78 -14.99
C GLY A 82 8.97 7.15 -13.65
N LEU A 83 9.62 7.86 -12.73
CA LEU A 83 9.94 7.35 -11.38
C LEU A 83 8.85 7.65 -10.35
N ILE A 84 8.32 8.88 -10.33
CA ILE A 84 7.33 9.31 -9.34
C ILE A 84 5.92 8.86 -9.74
N LEU A 85 5.53 9.04 -11.00
CA LEU A 85 4.16 8.69 -11.44
C LEU A 85 3.93 7.19 -11.50
N THR A 86 4.95 6.39 -11.80
CA THR A 86 4.84 4.92 -11.69
C THR A 86 4.70 4.49 -10.24
N ALA A 87 5.52 5.03 -9.33
CA ALA A 87 5.45 4.71 -7.90
C ALA A 87 4.07 5.08 -7.31
N ILE A 88 3.57 6.28 -7.62
CA ILE A 88 2.21 6.69 -7.22
C ILE A 88 1.18 5.77 -7.89
N GLY A 89 1.34 5.51 -9.19
CA GLY A 89 0.42 4.71 -10.00
C GLY A 89 0.20 3.30 -9.48
N THR A 90 1.25 2.65 -8.98
CA THR A 90 1.16 1.32 -8.38
C THR A 90 0.42 1.32 -7.04
N SER A 91 0.50 2.41 -6.28
CA SER A 91 -0.17 2.55 -4.97
C SER A 91 -1.56 3.20 -5.05
N LEU A 92 -1.96 3.76 -6.20
CA LEU A 92 -3.32 4.31 -6.40
C LEU A 92 -4.44 3.30 -6.15
N PRO A 93 -4.38 2.04 -6.65
CA PRO A 93 -5.37 1.02 -6.33
C PRO A 93 -5.51 0.79 -4.83
N GLU A 94 -4.38 0.69 -4.13
CA GLU A 94 -4.31 0.47 -2.68
C GLU A 94 -4.86 1.67 -1.90
N LEU A 95 -4.57 2.89 -2.36
CA LEU A 95 -5.12 4.11 -1.79
C LEU A 95 -6.65 4.17 -1.98
N ALA A 96 -7.15 3.83 -3.16
CA ALA A 96 -8.58 3.82 -3.44
C ALA A 96 -9.33 2.76 -2.61
N THR A 97 -8.78 1.55 -2.44
CA THR A 97 -9.39 0.52 -1.56
C THR A 97 -9.36 0.97 -0.10
N THR A 98 -8.27 1.58 0.34
CA THR A 98 -8.12 2.13 1.71
C THR A 98 -9.11 3.25 1.98
N VAL A 99 -9.27 4.20 1.06
CA VAL A 99 -10.23 5.30 1.18
C VAL A 99 -11.67 4.78 1.18
N ALA A 100 -11.98 3.78 0.35
CA ALA A 100 -13.30 3.15 0.34
C ALA A 100 -13.62 2.46 1.69
N ALA A 101 -12.63 1.77 2.28
CA ALA A 101 -12.75 1.14 3.60
C ALA A 101 -12.87 2.18 4.73
N ALA A 102 -12.08 3.26 4.66
CA ALA A 102 -12.13 4.38 5.61
C ALA A 102 -13.51 5.04 5.64
N ARG A 103 -14.14 5.26 4.47
CA ARG A 103 -15.51 5.79 4.38
C ARG A 103 -16.56 4.88 5.01
N LYS A 104 -16.28 3.57 5.11
CA LYS A 104 -17.16 2.59 5.76
C LYS A 104 -16.80 2.36 7.24
N GLY A 105 -15.76 3.01 7.77
CA GLY A 105 -15.31 2.80 9.14
C GLY A 105 -14.61 1.46 9.37
N GLN A 106 -14.14 0.80 8.31
CA GLN A 106 -13.55 -0.55 8.35
C GLN A 106 -12.05 -0.51 8.68
N THR A 107 -11.73 -0.12 9.90
CA THR A 107 -10.34 0.11 10.35
C THR A 107 -9.44 -1.11 10.19
N ASP A 108 -9.95 -2.32 10.46
CA ASP A 108 -9.17 -3.55 10.32
C ASP A 108 -8.77 -3.82 8.86
N LEU A 109 -9.65 -3.49 7.90
CA LEU A 109 -9.38 -3.64 6.47
C LEU A 109 -8.38 -2.60 5.96
N ILE A 110 -8.45 -1.38 6.49
CA ILE A 110 -7.47 -0.31 6.21
C ILE A 110 -6.07 -0.75 6.64
N LEU A 111 -5.93 -1.25 7.87
CA LEU A 111 -4.63 -1.65 8.41
C LEU A 111 -4.10 -2.92 7.77
N GLY A 112 -4.97 -3.89 7.49
CA GLY A 112 -4.61 -5.07 6.71
C GLY A 112 -4.06 -4.70 5.33
N ASN A 113 -4.68 -3.72 4.65
CA ASN A 113 -4.23 -3.25 3.35
C ASN A 113 -2.87 -2.51 3.44
N VAL A 114 -2.71 -1.58 4.38
CA VAL A 114 -1.46 -0.79 4.54
C VAL A 114 -0.28 -1.66 4.96
N ILE A 115 -0.47 -2.56 5.93
CA ILE A 115 0.61 -3.42 6.41
C ILE A 115 0.93 -4.51 5.38
N GLY A 116 -0.11 -5.14 4.81
CA GLY A 116 0.03 -6.23 3.85
C GLY A 116 0.70 -5.81 2.54
N SER A 117 0.31 -4.67 1.96
CA SER A 117 0.91 -4.14 0.72
C SER A 117 2.38 -3.81 0.89
N ASN A 118 2.76 -3.09 1.95
CA ASN A 118 4.16 -2.76 2.25
C ASN A 118 5.02 -4.00 2.45
N LEU A 119 4.52 -5.00 3.19
CA LEU A 119 5.25 -6.23 3.42
C LEU A 119 5.38 -7.07 2.13
N SER A 120 4.33 -7.11 1.31
CA SER A 120 4.38 -7.77 0.00
C SER A 120 5.35 -7.09 -0.95
N ASN A 121 5.37 -5.76 -1.01
CA ASN A 121 6.33 -5.01 -1.84
C ASN A 121 7.77 -5.27 -1.39
N LEU A 122 8.02 -5.28 -0.08
CA LEU A 122 9.37 -5.41 0.47
C LEU A 122 9.87 -6.86 0.49
N CYS A 123 9.01 -7.85 0.70
CA CYS A 123 9.44 -9.25 0.77
C CYS A 123 9.16 -10.03 -0.52
N ALA A 124 7.98 -9.86 -1.13
CA ALA A 124 7.63 -10.59 -2.34
C ALA A 124 8.24 -9.93 -3.59
N VAL A 125 7.92 -8.66 -3.87
CA VAL A 125 8.40 -7.97 -5.07
C VAL A 125 9.92 -7.85 -5.06
N LEU A 126 10.50 -7.24 -4.03
CA LEU A 126 11.95 -7.11 -3.89
C LEU A 126 12.65 -8.48 -3.82
N GLY A 127 12.05 -9.47 -3.15
CA GLY A 127 12.58 -10.82 -3.05
C GLY A 127 12.67 -11.53 -4.39
N VAL A 128 11.63 -11.43 -5.23
CA VAL A 128 11.65 -11.93 -6.62
C VAL A 128 12.69 -11.18 -7.45
N THR A 129 12.69 -9.85 -7.42
CA THR A 129 13.62 -9.04 -8.21
C THR A 129 15.08 -9.37 -7.87
N ALA A 130 15.40 -9.51 -6.58
CA ALA A 130 16.73 -9.86 -6.08
C ALA A 130 17.15 -11.31 -6.39
N CYS A 131 16.21 -12.19 -6.73
CA CYS A 131 16.50 -13.55 -7.21
C CYS A 131 16.82 -13.56 -8.70
N ILE A 132 16.22 -12.67 -9.48
CA ILE A 132 16.41 -12.59 -10.93
C ILE A 132 17.68 -11.81 -11.28
N THR A 133 17.88 -10.66 -10.64
CA THR A 133 18.97 -9.73 -10.99
C THR A 133 19.61 -9.20 -9.70
N PRO A 134 20.95 -9.07 -9.64
CA PRO A 134 21.61 -8.34 -8.56
C PRO A 134 21.07 -6.91 -8.50
N ILE A 135 20.70 -6.45 -7.30
CA ILE A 135 20.20 -5.09 -7.09
C ILE A 135 21.37 -4.25 -6.63
N ASP A 136 21.78 -3.31 -7.47
CA ASP A 136 22.74 -2.28 -7.08
C ASP A 136 22.03 -1.22 -6.22
N ILE A 137 22.45 -1.10 -4.97
CA ILE A 137 21.87 -0.15 -4.01
C ILE A 137 22.66 1.14 -4.11
N ASN A 138 21.99 2.23 -4.52
CA ASN A 138 22.59 3.56 -4.46
C ASN A 138 22.86 3.93 -2.98
N PRO A 139 24.08 4.34 -2.60
CA PRO A 139 24.40 4.76 -1.24
C PRO A 139 23.49 5.88 -0.70
N ASP A 140 22.96 6.76 -1.57
CA ASP A 140 22.00 7.80 -1.18
C ASP A 140 20.69 7.20 -0.66
N LEU A 141 20.20 6.11 -1.27
CA LEU A 141 19.02 5.38 -0.79
C LEU A 141 19.24 4.84 0.62
N LEU A 142 20.45 4.33 0.90
CA LEU A 142 20.78 3.70 2.17
C LEU A 142 20.95 4.72 3.31
N HIS A 143 21.56 5.88 3.02
CA HIS A 143 21.89 6.88 4.04
C HIS A 143 20.83 7.97 4.22
N ARG A 144 20.05 8.29 3.17
CA ARG A 144 19.02 9.33 3.22
C ARG A 144 17.62 8.74 3.32
N ASP A 145 17.26 7.87 2.38
CA ASP A 145 15.85 7.50 2.20
C ASP A 145 15.43 6.40 3.20
N PHE A 146 16.29 5.40 3.41
CA PHE A 146 16.01 4.28 4.32
C PHE A 146 15.80 4.73 5.79
N PRO A 147 16.63 5.61 6.39
CA PRO A 147 16.39 6.11 7.74
C PRO A 147 15.08 6.90 7.87
N VAL A 148 14.71 7.67 6.83
CA VAL A 148 13.43 8.39 6.80
C VAL A 148 12.26 7.41 6.79
N MET A 149 12.31 6.37 5.95
CA MET A 149 11.28 5.32 5.91
C MET A 149 11.11 4.63 7.27
N VAL A 150 12.22 4.30 7.94
CA VAL A 150 12.22 3.72 9.29
C VAL A 150 11.63 4.70 10.30
N ALA A 151 12.01 5.98 10.26
CA ALA A 151 11.48 7.00 11.16
C ALA A 151 9.95 7.15 11.01
N PHE A 152 9.44 7.25 9.79
CA PHE A 152 8.00 7.29 9.52
C PHE A 152 7.28 6.05 10.06
N SER A 153 7.84 4.87 9.84
CA SER A 153 7.28 3.61 10.34
C SER A 153 7.24 3.58 11.87
N LEU A 154 8.29 4.06 12.53
CA LEU A 154 8.36 4.15 13.99
C LEU A 154 7.41 5.19 14.56
N VAL A 155 7.19 6.33 13.89
CA VAL A 155 6.21 7.34 14.30
C VAL A 155 4.78 6.81 14.17
N LEU A 156 4.53 5.91 13.20
CA LEU A 156 3.23 5.28 13.04
C LEU A 156 2.86 4.36 14.22
N LEU A 157 3.83 3.68 14.85
CA LEU A 157 3.59 2.76 15.97
C LEU A 157 2.88 3.41 17.18
N PRO A 158 3.33 4.55 17.73
CA PRO A 158 2.63 5.23 18.83
C PRO A 158 1.33 5.92 18.37
N VAL A 159 1.23 6.34 17.10
CA VAL A 159 -0.04 6.88 16.53
C VAL A 159 -1.11 5.78 16.48
N MET A 160 -0.71 4.53 16.27
CA MET A 160 -1.59 3.36 16.28
C MET A 160 -1.91 2.80 17.68
N ARG A 161 -1.71 3.58 18.77
CA ARG A 161 -2.02 3.15 20.15
C ARG A 161 -3.48 2.69 20.34
N ILE A 162 -3.71 1.97 21.45
CA ILE A 162 -4.93 1.29 21.90
C ILE A 162 -6.20 1.81 21.19
N GLY A 163 -6.63 1.06 20.17
CA GLY A 163 -7.79 1.38 19.36
C GLY A 163 -7.54 1.37 17.85
N MET A 164 -6.27 1.37 17.40
CA MET A 164 -5.90 1.28 15.99
C MET A 164 -6.52 2.40 15.12
N LYS A 165 -6.75 3.59 15.70
CA LYS A 165 -7.38 4.73 15.01
C LYS A 165 -6.37 5.85 14.82
N VAL A 166 -6.26 6.35 13.59
CA VAL A 166 -5.53 7.57 13.27
C VAL A 166 -6.51 8.74 13.27
N THR A 167 -6.28 9.75 14.11
CA THR A 167 -7.10 10.96 14.12
C THR A 167 -6.79 11.84 12.91
N ARG A 168 -7.71 12.74 12.56
CA ARG A 168 -7.53 13.65 11.40
C ARG A 168 -6.26 14.50 11.52
N TRP A 169 -5.89 14.90 12.74
CA TRP A 169 -4.70 15.71 12.99
C TRP A 169 -3.41 14.91 12.87
N GLU A 170 -3.38 13.68 13.40
CA GLU A 170 -2.23 12.78 13.22
C GLU A 170 -2.02 12.43 11.74
N GLY A 171 -3.11 12.15 11.01
CA GLY A 171 -3.06 11.91 9.58
C GLY A 171 -2.60 13.13 8.79
N ALA A 172 -3.07 14.33 9.14
CA ALA A 172 -2.61 15.57 8.52
C ALA A 172 -1.13 15.85 8.78
N ALA A 173 -0.66 15.61 10.01
CA ALA A 173 0.75 15.76 10.37
C ALA A 173 1.65 14.80 9.59
N LEU A 174 1.26 13.51 9.49
CA LEU A 174 1.98 12.50 8.71
C LEU A 174 1.99 12.82 7.20
N LEU A 175 0.87 13.33 6.67
CA LEU A 175 0.78 13.72 5.26
C LEU A 175 1.65 14.95 4.97
N LEU A 176 1.65 15.94 5.87
CA LEU A 176 2.45 17.15 5.72
C LEU A 176 3.94 16.83 5.80
N SER A 177 4.37 15.99 6.74
CA SER A 177 5.76 15.55 6.81
C SER A 177 6.18 14.76 5.56
N TYR A 178 5.29 13.93 5.00
CA TYR A 178 5.54 13.22 3.74
C TYR A 178 5.71 14.20 2.56
N ILE A 179 4.83 15.21 2.45
CA ILE A 179 4.95 16.26 1.42
C ILE A 179 6.28 17.01 1.54
N VAL A 180 6.67 17.39 2.76
CA VAL A 180 7.95 18.07 3.00
C VAL A 180 9.13 17.20 2.55
N TYR A 181 9.09 15.89 2.83
CA TYR A 181 10.11 14.96 2.38
C TYR A 181 10.17 14.86 0.84
N VAL A 182 9.02 14.70 0.17
CA VAL A 182 8.96 14.64 -1.30
C VAL A 182 9.48 15.93 -1.94
N ILE A 183 9.15 17.09 -1.39
CA ILE A 183 9.68 18.38 -1.87
C ILE A 183 11.18 18.45 -1.66
N SER A 184 11.69 18.00 -0.51
CA SER A 184 13.14 17.97 -0.26
C SER A 184 13.88 17.10 -1.27
N LEU A 185 13.29 15.97 -1.68
CA LEU A 185 13.83 15.10 -2.72
C LEU A 185 13.78 15.74 -4.11
N ALA A 186 12.76 16.55 -4.40
CA ALA A 186 12.63 17.22 -5.70
C ALA A 186 13.58 18.42 -5.86
N VAL A 187 14.02 19.00 -4.74
CA VAL A 187 14.92 20.17 -4.71
C VAL A 187 16.40 19.77 -4.65
N PHE A 188 16.72 18.56 -4.15
CA PHE A 188 18.08 18.03 -3.97
C PHE A 188 18.30 16.69 -4.67
#